data_AF-A0A7T5E842-F1
#
_entry.id   AF-A0A7T5E842-F1
#
_cell.length_a   1.000
_cell.length_b   1.000
_cell.length_c   1.000
_cell.angle_alpha   90.00
_cell.angle_beta   90.00
_cell.angle_gamma   90.00
#
_symmetry.space_group_name_H-M   'P 1'
#
loop_
_entity.id
_entity.type
_entity.pdbx_description
1 polymer ?
#
loop_
_entity_poly.entity_id
_entity_poly.type
_entity_poly.pdbx_seq_one_letter_code
_entity_poly.pdbx_strand_id
1 'polypeptide(L)' 'MGTVVGLLAAGRTIEAILQAYPYLEREDIYEALSYAAWRADEIEVPLASA' A
#
# COMPACT_ATOMS: atom_id res chain seq x y z
N MET A 1 -5.94 2.53 9.97
CA MET A 1 -6.14 1.56 8.87
C MET A 1 -5.08 0.48 9.00
N GLY A 2 -5.45 -0.79 9.11
CA GLY A 2 -4.52 -1.91 9.32
C GLY A 2 -4.02 -2.59 8.03
N THR A 3 -4.15 -1.94 6.88
CA THR A 3 -3.72 -2.50 5.59
C THR A 3 -2.25 -2.15 5.33
N VAL A 4 -1.52 -3.00 4.62
CA VAL A 4 -0.11 -2.77 4.24
C VAL A 4 0.08 -1.40 3.57
N VAL A 5 -0.77 -1.08 2.59
CA VAL A 5 -0.75 0.20 1.87
C VAL A 5 -1.00 1.39 2.81
N GLY A 6 -1.91 1.25 3.78
CA GLY A 6 -2.19 2.29 4.76
C GLY A 6 -1.02 2.52 5.73
N LEU A 7 -0.30 1.46 6.10
CA LEU A 7 0.91 1.56 6.93
C LEU A 7 2.05 2.24 6.19
N LEU A 8 2.25 1.91 4.91
CA LEU A 8 3.23 2.57 4.05
C LEU A 8 2.89 4.06 3.86
N ALA A 9 1.61 4.38 3.60
CA ALA A 9 1.14 5.76 3.49
C ALA A 9 1.31 6.57 4.79
N ALA A 10 1.27 5.90 5.95
CA ALA A 10 1.57 6.50 7.25
C ALA A 10 3.08 6.66 7.53
N GLY A 11 3.95 6.38 6.56
CA GLY A 11 5.41 6.54 6.66
C GLY A 11 6.13 5.37 7.31
N ARG A 12 5.46 4.23 7.52
CA ARG A 12 6.10 3.04 8.08
C ARG A 12 6.98 2.37 7.03
N THR A 13 8.19 1.94 7.42
CA THR A 13 9.07 1.21 6.51
C THR A 13 8.61 -0.23 6.31
N ILE A 14 9.02 -0.83 5.19
CA ILE A 14 8.76 -2.24 4.87
C ILE A 14 9.32 -3.15 5.98
N GLU A 15 10.53 -2.87 6.47
CA GLU A 15 11.18 -3.63 7.53
C GLU A 15 10.37 -3.61 8.83
N ALA A 16 9.84 -2.44 9.18
CA ALA A 16 8.98 -2.32 10.34
C ALA A 16 7.69 -3.16 10.13
N ILE A 17 7.11 -3.16 8.92
CA ILE A 17 5.92 -3.95 8.55
C ILE A 17 6.17 -5.44 8.76
N LEU A 18 7.26 -5.98 8.21
CA LEU A 18 7.64 -7.37 8.38
C LEU A 18 7.91 -7.73 9.85
N GLN A 19 8.49 -6.82 10.64
CA GLN A 19 8.70 -7.05 12.07
C GLN A 19 7.38 -7.11 12.86
N ALA A 20 6.39 -6.30 12.52
CA ALA A 20 5.10 -6.28 13.20
C ALA A 20 4.17 -7.42 12.76
N TYR A 21 4.37 -7.92 11.53
CA TYR A 21 3.59 -9.00 10.93
C TYR A 21 4.52 -10.08 10.40
N PRO A 22 5.11 -10.94 11.27
CA PRO A 22 6.16 -11.89 10.89
C PRO A 22 5.72 -13.00 9.92
N TYR A 23 4.42 -13.10 9.66
CA TYR A 23 3.85 -14.04 8.70
C TYR A 23 3.84 -13.48 7.27
N LEU A 24 4.15 -12.19 7.09
CA LEU A 24 4.29 -11.58 5.76
C LEU A 24 5.72 -11.76 5.25
N GLU A 25 5.82 -11.98 3.95
CA GLU A 25 7.06 -11.88 3.20
C GLU A 25 7.15 -10.50 2.54
N ARG A 26 8.35 -10.13 2.08
CA ARG A 26 8.55 -8.84 1.42
C ARG A 26 7.75 -8.77 0.11
N GLU A 27 7.63 -9.90 -0.55
CA GLU A 27 6.92 -10.12 -1.80
C GLU A 27 5.42 -9.80 -1.64
N ASP A 28 4.80 -10.20 -0.53
CA ASP A 28 3.39 -9.89 -0.22
C ASP A 28 3.14 -8.36 -0.18
N ILE A 29 4.13 -7.59 0.31
CA ILE A 29 4.03 -6.13 0.36
C ILE A 29 4.07 -5.54 -1.04
N TYR A 30 4.92 -6.06 -1.92
CA TYR A 30 4.99 -5.63 -3.31
C TYR A 30 3.76 -6.05 -4.11
N GLU A 31 3.18 -7.21 -3.84
CA GLU A 31 1.91 -7.61 -4.44
C GLU A 31 0.76 -6.69 -4.01
N ALA A 32 0.68 -6.35 -2.72
CA ALA A 32 -0.31 -5.40 -2.22
C ALA A 32 -0.17 -4.02 -2.88
N LEU A 33 1.07 -3.55 -3.09
CA LEU A 33 1.34 -2.30 -3.81
C LEU A 33 0.97 -2.38 -5.28
N SER A 34 1.31 -3.48 -5.94
CA SER A 34 0.97 -3.72 -7.36
C SER A 34 -0.53 -3.75 -7.57
N TYR A 35 -1.26 -4.43 -6.69
CA TYR A 35 -2.72 -4.44 -6.69
C TYR A 35 -3.29 -3.05 -6.46
N ALA A 36 -2.78 -2.31 -5.46
CA ALA A 36 -3.23 -0.95 -5.20
C ALA A 36 -2.97 0.00 -6.38
N ALA A 37 -1.82 -0.13 -7.05
CA ALA A 37 -1.50 0.64 -8.24
C ALA A 37 -2.46 0.33 -9.40
N TRP A 38 -2.71 -0.96 -9.68
CA TRP A 38 -3.68 -1.37 -10.70
C TRP A 38 -5.09 -0.84 -10.40
N ARG A 39 -5.53 -0.88 -9.14
CA ARG A 39 -6.83 -0.32 -8.73
C ARG A 39 -6.90 1.20 -8.85
N ALA A 40 -5.78 1.90 -8.68
CA ALA A 40 -5.73 3.35 -8.84
C ALA A 40 -5.77 3.76 -10.32
N ASP A 41 -5.21 2.94 -11.22
CA ASP A 41 -5.18 3.18 -12.67
C ASP A 41 -6.59 3.13 -13.30
N GLU A 42 -7.51 2.38 -12.70
CA GLU A 42 -8.92 2.33 -13.13
C GLU A 42 -9.78 3.48 -12.59
N ILE A 43 -9.26 4.34 -11.73
CA ILE A 43 -10.00 5.47 -11.15
C ILE A 43 -9.48 6.78 -11.74
N GLU A 44 -10.13 7.26 -12.80
CA GLU A 44 -10.04 8.69 -13.16
C GLU A 44 -10.74 9.51 -12.07
N VAL A 45 -9.97 10.08 -11.14
CA VAL A 45 -10.50 11.10 -10.23
C VAL A 45 -10.64 12.39 -11.06
N PRO A 46 -11.85 12.95 -11.23
CA PRO A 46 -11.98 14.24 -11.89
C PRO A 46 -11.18 15.26 -11.08
N LEU A 47 -10.18 15.90 -11.72
CA LEU A 47 -9.49 17.02 -11.12
C LEU A 47 -10.54 18.12 -10.91
N ALA A 48 -10.90 18.39 -9.66
CA ALA A 48 -11.76 19.53 -9.34
C ALA A 48 -11.01 20.80 -9.76
N SER A 49 -11.53 21.50 -10.79
CA SER A 49 -11.04 22.83 -11.13
C SER A 49 -11.35 23.76 -9.96
N ALA A 50 -10.32 24.43 -9.46
CA ALA A 50 -10.44 25.52 -8.49
C ALA A 50 -11.21 26.73 -9.07
#